data_AF-A0A075E997-F1
#
_entry.id   AF-A0A075E997-F1
#
_cell.length_a   1.000
_cell.length_b   1.000
_cell.length_c   1.000
_cell.angle_alpha   90.00
_cell.angle_beta   90.00
_cell.angle_gamma   90.00
#
_symmetry.space_group_name_H-M   'P 1'
#
loop_
_entity.id
_entity.type
_entity.pdbx_description
1 polymer ?
#
loop_
_entity_poly.entity_id
_entity_poly.type
_entity_poly.pdbx_seq_one_letter_code
_entity_poly.pdbx_strand_id
1 'polypeptide(L)'
;IAGVKDMRFQALMPDVLHWLGIKKIDRMVSMSDMKYDAIVKSGIPILRRYDIPEHLIPPDSRVEIDAKIAAGYFSTKRVTEADLVKTVGRTWEETEH
;
A
#
# COMPACT_ATOMS: atom_id res chain seq x y z
N ILE A 1 -3.18 11.68 -10.71
CA ILE A 1 -2.45 12.88 -10.19
C ILE A 1 -1.54 12.40 -9.06
N ALA A 2 -0.24 12.29 -9.32
CA ALA A 2 0.74 12.02 -8.26
C ALA A 2 0.83 13.26 -7.35
N GLY A 3 0.63 13.09 -6.04
CA GLY A 3 0.75 14.17 -5.06
C GLY A 3 -0.54 14.65 -4.39
N VAL A 4 -1.72 14.12 -4.76
CA VAL A 4 -2.94 14.39 -3.97
C VAL A 4 -2.84 13.62 -2.66
N LYS A 5 -2.79 14.36 -1.54
CA LYS A 5 -2.78 13.80 -0.19
C LYS A 5 -4.04 12.94 0.01
N ASP A 6 -3.85 11.69 0.41
CA ASP A 6 -4.93 10.75 0.68
C ASP A 6 -5.96 11.37 1.65
N MET A 7 -7.20 11.57 1.18
CA MET A 7 -8.28 12.17 1.98
C MET A 7 -8.92 11.18 2.96
N ARG A 8 -8.55 9.89 2.90
CA ARG A 8 -9.12 8.87 3.78
C ARG A 8 -8.59 9.04 5.20
N PHE A 9 -9.49 8.97 6.17
CA PHE A 9 -9.16 9.04 7.59
C PHE A 9 -8.68 7.67 8.10
N GLN A 10 -7.46 7.28 7.69
CA GLN A 10 -6.87 5.96 8.03
C GLN A 10 -6.71 5.73 9.54
N ALA A 11 -6.79 6.78 10.36
CA ALA A 11 -6.76 6.70 11.81
C ALA A 11 -7.91 5.87 12.42
N LEU A 12 -9.07 5.78 11.75
CA LEU A 12 -10.23 4.99 12.21
C LEU A 12 -10.16 3.51 11.80
N MET A 13 -9.21 3.15 10.93
CA MET A 13 -9.06 1.76 10.45
C MET A 13 -8.88 0.72 11.58
N PRO A 14 -8.15 1.00 12.69
CA PRO A 14 -7.97 0.02 13.75
C PRO A 14 -9.24 -0.29 14.55
N ASP A 15 -10.31 0.50 14.43
CA ASP A 15 -11.51 0.36 15.26
C ASP A 15 -12.19 -1.00 15.09
N VAL A 16 -12.27 -1.50 13.86
CA VAL A 16 -12.82 -2.84 13.58
C VAL A 16 -11.95 -3.92 14.20
N LEU A 17 -10.62 -3.74 14.23
CA LEU A 17 -9.70 -4.71 14.83
C LEU A 17 -9.88 -4.74 16.36
N HIS A 18 -10.05 -3.58 16.98
CA HIS A 18 -10.37 -3.47 18.41
C HIS A 18 -11.73 -4.09 18.73
N TRP A 19 -12.74 -3.85 17.90
CA TRP A 19 -14.07 -4.43 18.07
C TRP A 19 -14.05 -5.96 18.02
N LEU A 20 -13.26 -6.53 17.12
CA LEU A 20 -13.02 -7.98 17.03
C LEU A 20 -12.12 -8.52 18.15
N GLY A 21 -11.65 -7.67 19.07
CA GLY A 21 -10.80 -8.06 20.19
C GLY A 21 -9.37 -8.43 19.80
N ILE A 22 -8.91 -8.05 18.61
CA ILE A 22 -7.56 -8.36 18.13
C ILE A 22 -6.53 -7.65 19.02
N LYS A 23 -5.58 -8.43 19.58
CA LYS A 23 -4.52 -7.92 20.46
C LYS A 23 -3.14 -7.86 19.82
N LYS A 24 -2.95 -8.57 18.70
CA LYS A 24 -1.70 -8.57 17.92
C LYS A 24 -1.99 -9.06 16.50
N ILE A 25 -1.10 -8.71 15.58
CA ILE A 25 -1.10 -9.25 14.22
C ILE A 25 0.26 -9.89 13.97
N ASP A 26 0.31 -11.22 13.83
CA ASP A 26 1.55 -11.92 13.56
C ASP A 26 2.06 -11.67 12.12
N ARG A 27 1.13 -11.52 11.15
CA ARG A 27 1.44 -11.33 9.73
C ARG A 27 0.50 -10.31 9.11
N MET A 28 1.03 -9.15 8.74
CA MET A 28 0.31 -8.13 7.99
C MET A 28 0.74 -8.17 6.52
N VAL A 29 -0.19 -8.45 5.61
CA VAL A 29 0.06 -8.36 4.16
C VAL A 29 -0.34 -6.96 3.69
N SER A 30 0.60 -6.01 3.78
CA SER A 30 0.36 -4.62 3.39
C SER A 30 1.68 -3.86 3.29
N MET A 31 1.84 -3.15 2.18
CA MET A 31 2.97 -2.27 1.92
C MET A 31 2.74 -0.86 2.48
N SER A 32 1.50 -0.49 2.85
CA SER A 32 1.15 0.86 3.27
C SER A 32 1.62 1.19 4.70
N ASP A 33 2.45 2.22 4.81
CA ASP A 33 2.91 2.71 6.11
C ASP A 33 1.81 3.41 6.90
N MET A 34 0.90 4.14 6.24
CA MET A 34 -0.25 4.74 6.93
C MET A 34 -1.11 3.69 7.66
N LYS A 35 -1.33 2.52 7.04
CA LYS A 35 -2.07 1.42 7.67
C LYS A 35 -1.29 0.81 8.82
N TYR A 36 0.01 0.56 8.61
CA TYR A 36 0.87 0.00 9.64
C TYR A 36 0.91 0.90 10.88
N ASP A 37 1.19 2.19 10.66
CA ASP A 37 1.26 3.19 11.71
C ASP A 37 -0.05 3.33 12.48
N ALA A 38 -1.18 3.37 11.79
CA ALA A 38 -2.49 3.48 12.44
C ALA A 38 -2.73 2.30 13.41
N ILE A 39 -2.42 1.07 12.98
CA ILE A 39 -2.62 -0.14 13.79
C ILE A 39 -1.68 -0.14 14.99
N VAL A 40 -0.37 0.07 14.76
CA VAL A 40 0.64 0.03 15.83
C VAL A 40 0.40 1.15 16.85
N LYS A 41 0.11 2.38 16.40
CA LYS A 41 -0.18 3.51 17.28
C LYS A 41 -1.45 3.31 18.09
N SER A 42 -2.41 2.52 17.59
CA SER A 42 -3.61 2.12 18.34
C SER A 42 -3.37 1.03 19.40
N GLY A 43 -2.14 0.52 19.54
CA GLY A 43 -1.77 -0.48 20.54
C GLY A 43 -1.84 -1.93 20.08
N ILE A 44 -2.01 -2.20 18.77
CA ILE A 44 -1.97 -3.55 18.20
C ILE A 44 -0.59 -3.76 17.55
N PRO A 45 0.34 -4.52 18.17
CA PRO A 45 1.64 -4.78 17.57
C PRO A 45 1.51 -5.66 16.33
N ILE A 46 2.28 -5.32 15.29
CA ILE A 46 2.45 -6.12 14.09
C ILE A 46 3.86 -6.73 14.10
N LEU A 47 3.97 -8.06 14.11
CA LEU A 47 5.27 -8.73 14.24
C LEU A 47 6.01 -8.86 12.91
N ARG A 48 5.29 -9.11 11.83
CA ARG A 48 5.86 -9.26 10.49
C ARG A 48 4.99 -8.57 9.46
N ARG A 49 5.64 -7.82 8.57
CA ARG A 49 5.02 -7.23 7.38
C ARG A 49 5.46 -8.02 6.16
N TYR A 50 4.50 -8.26 5.27
CA TYR A 50 4.71 -8.91 3.98
C TYR A 50 4.27 -7.96 2.88
N ASP A 51 5.07 -7.93 1.82
CA ASP A 51 4.71 -7.34 0.55
C ASP A 51 3.57 -8.13 -0.12
N ILE A 52 2.82 -7.44 -0.97
CA ILE A 52 1.79 -8.09 -1.78
C ILE A 52 2.52 -8.88 -2.88
N PRO A 53 2.26 -10.19 -3.04
CA PRO A 53 2.84 -10.97 -4.12
C PRO A 53 2.58 -10.35 -5.50
N GLU A 54 3.60 -10.33 -6.35
CA GLU A 54 3.56 -9.70 -7.69
C GLU A 54 2.39 -10.16 -8.55
N HIS A 55 2.02 -11.45 -8.46
CA HIS A 55 0.93 -12.04 -9.23
C HIS A 55 -0.47 -11.63 -8.74
N LEU A 56 -0.57 -11.04 -7.54
CA LEU A 56 -1.80 -10.48 -6.99
C LEU A 56 -1.91 -8.96 -7.26
N ILE A 57 -0.88 -8.35 -7.85
CA ILE A 57 -0.90 -6.92 -8.23
C ILE A 57 -1.50 -6.81 -9.63
N PRO A 58 -2.66 -6.17 -9.78
CA PRO A 58 -3.25 -5.92 -11.09
C PRO A 58 -2.30 -5.12 -12.00
N PRO A 59 -2.23 -5.42 -13.31
CA PRO A 59 -1.30 -4.76 -14.23
C PRO A 59 -1.44 -3.22 -14.27
N ASP A 60 -2.67 -2.73 -14.14
CA ASP A 60 -3.03 -1.32 -14.06
C ASP A 60 -2.56 -0.63 -12.77
N SER A 61 -2.42 -1.40 -11.67
CA SER A 61 -1.96 -0.89 -10.38
C SER A 61 -0.44 -0.85 -10.23
N ARG A 62 0.33 -1.41 -11.18
CA ARG A 62 1.80 -1.50 -11.12
C ARG A 62 2.48 -0.13 -10.99
N VAL A 63 2.07 0.85 -11.80
CA VAL A 63 2.62 2.23 -11.75
C VAL A 63 2.40 2.85 -10.38
N GLU A 64 1.20 2.69 -9.81
CA GLU A 64 0.93 3.24 -8.48
C GLU A 64 1.72 2.54 -7.37
N ILE A 65 1.88 1.22 -7.46
CA ILE A 65 2.66 0.44 -6.49
C ILE A 65 4.13 0.85 -6.58
N ASP A 66 4.71 0.89 -7.77
CA ASP A 66 6.12 1.26 -7.98
C ASP A 66 6.40 2.67 -7.48
N ALA A 67 5.52 3.63 -7.80
CA ALA A 67 5.62 5.00 -7.30
C ALA A 67 5.53 5.06 -5.76
N LYS A 68 4.69 4.23 -5.13
CA LYS A 68 4.57 4.15 -3.67
C LYS A 68 5.79 3.51 -3.03
N ILE A 69 6.37 2.46 -3.64
CA ILE A 69 7.63 1.85 -3.20
C ILE A 69 8.76 2.89 -3.26
N ALA A 70 8.86 3.63 -4.37
CA ALA A 70 9.85 4.70 -4.52
C ALA A 70 9.65 5.84 -3.50
N ALA A 71 8.40 6.12 -3.13
CA ALA A 71 8.05 7.06 -2.06
C ALA A 71 8.31 6.52 -0.63
N GLY A 72 8.87 5.31 -0.49
CA GLY A 72 9.31 4.74 0.78
C GLY A 72 8.39 3.69 1.40
N TYR A 73 7.36 3.21 0.69
CA TYR A 73 6.49 2.15 1.19
C TYR A 73 7.29 0.87 1.48
N PHE A 74 6.87 0.12 2.49
CA PHE A 74 7.47 -1.17 2.84
C PHE A 74 7.41 -2.15 1.65
N SER A 75 8.58 -2.57 1.19
CA SER A 75 8.76 -3.57 0.14
C SER A 75 10.04 -4.34 0.38
N THR A 76 10.05 -5.63 0.04
CA THR A 76 11.30 -6.41 0.01
C THR A 76 12.16 -6.07 -1.22
N LYS A 77 11.55 -5.47 -2.25
CA LYS A 77 12.20 -5.02 -3.49
C LYS A 77 12.53 -3.53 -3.40
N ARG A 78 13.75 -3.15 -3.79
CA ARG A 78 14.12 -1.75 -4.04
C ARG A 78 13.79 -1.39 -5.48
N VAL A 79 12.84 -0.46 -5.68
CA VAL A 79 12.54 0.13 -6.99
C VAL A 79 13.27 1.47 -7.06
N THR A 80 14.03 1.71 -8.14
CA THR A 80 14.78 2.96 -8.33
C THR A 80 14.02 3.93 -9.24
N GLU A 81 14.34 5.23 -9.19
CA GLU A 81 13.72 6.23 -10.09
C GLU A 81 13.89 5.90 -11.58
N ALA A 82 15.00 5.25 -11.96
CA ALA A 82 15.24 4.82 -13.33
C ALA A 82 14.29 3.70 -13.79
N ASP A 83 13.76 2.91 -12.84
CA ASP A 83 12.77 1.87 -13.12
C ASP A 83 11.37 2.48 -13.32
N LEU A 84 11.05 3.56 -12.59
CA LEU A 84 9.76 4.27 -12.73
C LEU A 84 9.55 4.85 -14.13
N VAL A 85 10.63 5.32 -14.78
CA VAL A 85 10.56 5.89 -16.14
C VAL A 85 10.17 4.83 -17.19
N LYS A 86 10.44 3.54 -16.91
CA LYS A 86 10.08 2.42 -17.78
C LYS A 86 8.68 1.89 -17.52
N THR A 87 8.09 2.18 -16.36
CA THR A 87 6.75 1.71 -16.01
C THR A 87 5.70 2.56 -16.74
N VAL A 88 5.26 2.09 -17.90
CA VAL A 88 4.20 2.73 -18.68
C VAL A 88 2.84 2.33 -18.11
N GLY A 89 2.07 3.31 -17.61
CA GLY A 89 0.66 3.12 -17.26
C GLY A 89 -0.22 2.96 -18.49
N ARG A 90 -1.46 2.54 -18.32
CA ARG A 90 -2.41 2.43 -19.43
C ARG A 90 -2.56 3.80 -20.11
N THR A 91 -2.28 3.87 -21.41
CA THR A 91 -2.77 4.98 -22.26
C THR A 91 -4.29 4.91 -22.26
N TRP A 92 -4.96 6.04 -22.05
CA TRP A 92 -6.41 6.15 -22.19
C TRP A 92 -6.78 5.82 -23.64
N GLU A 93 -7.01 4.55 -23.94
CA GLU A 93 -7.84 4.21 -25.09
C GLU A 93 -9.24 4.61 -24.67
N GLU A 94 -9.70 5.72 -25.25
CA GLU A 94 -11.11 6.09 -25.31
C GLU A 94 -11.90 4.82 -25.62
N THR A 95 -12.63 4.29 -24.64
CA THR A 95 -13.71 3.37 -24.91
C THR A 95 -14.74 4.16 -25.70
N GLU A 96 -14.66 4.07 -27.03
CA GLU A 96 -15.71 4.55 -27.91
C GLU A 96 -17.04 3.91 -27.50
N HIS A 97 -18.04 4.78 -27.43
CA HIS A 97 -19.42 4.53 -27.03
C HIS A 97 -20.15 3.53 -27.92
#